data_AF-A0A229RN23-F1
#
_entry.id   AF-A0A229RN23-F1
#
_cell.length_a   1.000
_cell.length_b   1.000
_cell.length_c   1.000
_cell.angle_alpha   90.00
_cell.angle_beta   90.00
_cell.angle_gamma   90.00
#
_symmetry.space_group_name_H-M   'P 1'
#
loop_
_entity.id
_entity.type
_entity.pdbx_description
1 polymer ?
#
loop_
_entity_poly.entity_id
_entity_poly.type
_entity_poly.pdbx_seq_one_letter_code
_entity_poly.pdbx_strand_id
1 'polypeptide(L)'
;MAILLLLELLDTARADEPVPVLLPVASWEPEREHLKTWTARRVVEEYPDIKISVARRLVANRHVFPVLDGLDEIAAKNRATALREISRAVRGGDPVVLTCRQEEYREAVARAGGAIGSTAVVGAVPLSPPLVADHLRRCVPPGGLPRWTALLGHLAKAPSDAVASASSTPLMVSLMRAVYANPGRDPDELLDTRRFPDQDAIENHLLDAVIPTAFEDGPGFHDPQRPPTRRWPREKAERWLTFLAGTLTTMRTQDFAWWQLPRENTPARLSAWSGVVALFWWTAAVLASGGSPAPTQDPRWVSPFSVCCWSFPQL
;
A
#
# COMPACT_ATOMS: atom_id res chain seq x y z
N MET A 1 7.63 -10.16 4.93
CA MET A 1 7.86 -11.36 5.78
C MET A 1 6.58 -11.75 6.53
N ALA A 2 5.89 -10.80 7.18
CA ALA A 2 4.70 -11.08 7.99
C ALA A 2 3.58 -11.83 7.24
N ILE A 3 3.33 -11.51 5.96
CA ILE A 3 2.30 -12.19 5.15
C ILE A 3 2.62 -13.67 4.93
N LEU A 4 3.86 -14.04 4.59
CA LEU A 4 4.20 -15.45 4.36
C LEU A 4 4.10 -16.26 5.65
N LEU A 5 4.54 -15.67 6.77
CA LEU A 5 4.35 -16.26 8.09
C LEU A 5 2.87 -16.43 8.42
N LEU A 6 2.04 -15.42 8.14
CA LEU A 6 0.60 -15.49 8.33
C LEU A 6 -0.02 -16.63 7.52
N LEU A 7 0.35 -16.77 6.24
CA LEU A 7 -0.16 -17.83 5.37
C LEU A 7 0.24 -19.21 5.89
N GLU A 8 1.48 -19.39 6.34
CA GLU A 8 1.94 -20.65 6.93
C GLU A 8 1.22 -20.97 8.26
N LEU A 9 1.01 -19.95 9.11
CA LEU A 9 0.23 -20.10 10.35
C LEU A 9 -1.22 -20.48 10.05
N LEU A 10 -1.81 -19.98 8.97
CA LEU A 10 -3.17 -20.35 8.54
C LEU A 10 -3.22 -21.76 7.96
N ASP A 11 -2.22 -22.19 7.19
CA ASP A 11 -2.16 -23.53 6.59
C ASP A 11 -2.00 -24.63 7.65
N THR A 12 -1.30 -24.31 8.74
CA THR A 12 -1.05 -25.23 9.86
C THR A 12 -2.07 -25.10 11.02
N ALA A 13 -2.99 -24.14 10.95
CA ALA A 13 -3.94 -23.85 12.02
C ALA A 13 -4.93 -24.99 12.27
N ARG A 14 -5.19 -25.28 13.54
CA ARG A 14 -6.30 -26.16 13.97
C ARG A 14 -7.55 -25.36 14.33
N ALA A 15 -8.71 -26.01 14.30
CA ALA A 15 -10.01 -25.37 14.53
C ALA A 15 -10.14 -24.64 15.89
N ASP A 16 -9.43 -25.11 16.93
CA ASP A 16 -9.48 -24.53 18.28
C ASP A 16 -8.31 -23.58 18.58
N GLU A 17 -7.42 -23.36 17.61
CA GLU A 17 -6.27 -22.46 17.76
C GLU A 17 -6.66 -21.01 17.39
N PRO A 18 -6.02 -20.01 18.01
CA PRO A 18 -6.31 -18.62 17.71
C PRO A 18 -5.99 -18.27 16.25
N VAL A 19 -6.88 -17.53 15.61
CA VAL A 19 -6.73 -17.14 14.20
C VAL A 19 -5.69 -16.04 14.09
N PRO A 20 -4.63 -16.20 13.29
CA PRO A 20 -3.63 -15.18 13.11
C PRO A 20 -4.20 -14.03 12.28
N VAL A 21 -3.98 -12.79 12.73
CA VAL A 21 -4.47 -11.57 12.07
C VAL A 21 -3.30 -10.61 11.90
N LEU A 22 -3.04 -10.20 10.65
CA LEU A 22 -2.05 -9.19 10.32
C LEU A 22 -2.57 -7.80 10.69
N LEU A 23 -1.79 -7.08 11.49
CA LEU A 23 -2.18 -5.80 12.07
C LEU A 23 -1.05 -4.78 11.88
N PRO A 24 -1.17 -3.87 10.89
CA PRO A 24 -0.20 -2.78 10.69
C PRO A 24 -0.20 -1.85 11.91
N VAL A 25 0.89 -1.90 12.68
CA VAL A 25 0.93 -1.26 14.01
C VAL A 25 1.11 0.26 13.92
N ALA A 26 1.45 0.80 12.75
CA ALA A 26 1.62 2.23 12.50
C ALA A 26 0.40 3.08 12.92
N SER A 27 -0.80 2.52 12.82
CA SER A 27 -2.07 3.19 13.17
C SER A 27 -2.40 3.18 14.67
N TRP A 28 -1.62 2.48 15.48
CA TRP A 28 -1.85 2.37 16.92
C TRP A 28 -1.21 3.56 17.65
N GLU A 29 -1.96 4.17 18.57
CA GLU A 29 -1.48 5.20 19.49
C GLU A 29 -1.33 4.63 20.91
N PRO A 30 -0.14 4.14 21.31
CA PRO A 30 0.04 3.36 22.54
C PRO A 30 -0.30 4.11 23.83
N GLU A 31 -0.17 5.44 23.82
CA GLU A 31 -0.47 6.28 24.98
C GLU A 31 -1.97 6.52 25.19
N ARG A 32 -2.78 6.29 24.15
CA ARG A 32 -4.21 6.65 24.13
C ARG A 32 -5.13 5.44 24.08
N GLU A 33 -4.68 4.35 23.45
CA GLU A 33 -5.51 3.17 23.24
C GLU A 33 -4.77 1.91 23.68
N HIS A 34 -5.39 1.12 24.56
CA HIS A 34 -4.84 -0.17 24.95
C HIS A 34 -4.79 -1.13 23.76
N LEU A 35 -3.71 -1.93 23.62
CA LEU A 35 -3.48 -2.80 22.46
C LEU A 35 -4.69 -3.68 22.11
N LYS A 36 -5.30 -4.36 23.09
CA LYS A 36 -6.47 -5.23 22.87
C LYS A 36 -7.71 -4.46 22.36
N THR A 37 -7.87 -3.21 22.79
CA THR A 37 -8.96 -2.34 22.32
C THR A 37 -8.73 -1.94 20.87
N TRP A 38 -7.49 -1.53 20.55
CA TRP A 38 -7.06 -1.22 19.19
C TRP A 38 -7.21 -2.42 18.25
N THR A 39 -6.79 -3.61 18.65
CA THR A 39 -6.93 -4.85 17.87
C THR A 39 -8.39 -5.13 17.54
N ALA A 40 -9.30 -5.04 18.53
CA ALA A 40 -10.72 -5.28 18.28
C ALA A 40 -11.31 -4.26 17.30
N ARG A 41 -10.88 -3.00 17.36
CA ARG A 41 -11.28 -1.97 16.40
C ARG A 41 -10.75 -2.27 14.99
N ARG A 42 -9.46 -2.61 14.85
CA ARG A 42 -8.84 -2.99 13.57
C ARG A 42 -9.52 -4.19 12.92
N VAL A 43 -9.90 -5.21 13.70
CA VAL A 43 -10.65 -6.37 13.19
C VAL A 43 -11.97 -5.95 12.55
N VAL A 44 -12.71 -5.02 13.15
CA VAL A 44 -13.97 -4.53 12.56
C VAL A 44 -13.74 -3.69 11.32
N GLU A 45 -12.65 -2.92 11.28
CA GLU A 45 -12.30 -2.11 10.11
C GLU A 45 -11.93 -2.99 8.90
N GLU A 46 -11.23 -4.12 9.13
CA GLU A 46 -10.85 -5.07 8.08
C GLU A 46 -11.99 -6.04 7.71
N TYR A 47 -12.84 -6.40 8.68
CA TYR A 47 -13.94 -7.35 8.52
C TYR A 47 -15.28 -6.72 8.95
N PRO A 48 -15.93 -5.92 8.08
CA PRO A 48 -17.10 -5.12 8.43
C PRO A 48 -18.32 -5.92 8.93
N ASP A 49 -18.41 -7.20 8.59
CA ASP A 49 -19.49 -8.10 9.04
C ASP A 49 -19.37 -8.47 10.52
N ILE A 50 -18.21 -8.26 11.14
CA ILE A 50 -17.97 -8.54 12.56
C ILE A 50 -18.40 -7.34 13.41
N LYS A 51 -19.34 -7.55 14.33
CA LYS A 51 -19.74 -6.52 15.31
C LYS A 51 -18.62 -6.28 16.34
N ILE A 52 -18.44 -5.03 16.76
CA ILE A 52 -17.42 -4.65 17.76
C ILE A 52 -17.53 -5.40 19.09
N SER A 53 -18.75 -5.75 19.53
CA SER A 53 -18.96 -6.57 20.73
C SER A 53 -18.43 -8.00 20.57
N VAL A 54 -18.51 -8.56 19.36
CA VAL A 54 -17.94 -9.87 19.02
C VAL A 54 -16.43 -9.78 18.94
N ALA A 55 -15.89 -8.79 18.22
CA ALA A 55 -14.44 -8.57 18.11
C ALA A 55 -13.77 -8.42 19.48
N ARG A 56 -14.36 -7.63 20.39
CA ARG A 56 -13.87 -7.49 21.77
C ARG A 56 -13.85 -8.82 22.52
N ARG A 57 -14.88 -9.66 22.36
CA ARG A 57 -14.91 -11.00 22.96
C ARG A 57 -13.85 -11.92 22.37
N LEU A 58 -13.66 -11.90 21.05
CA LEU A 58 -12.63 -12.71 20.38
C LEU A 58 -11.23 -12.37 20.91
N VAL A 59 -10.92 -11.08 21.03
CA VAL A 59 -9.63 -10.61 21.56
C VAL A 59 -9.48 -10.91 23.05
N ALA A 60 -10.53 -10.66 23.86
CA ALA A 60 -10.50 -10.93 25.30
C ALA A 60 -10.33 -12.42 25.61
N ASN A 61 -10.96 -13.28 24.82
CA ASN A 61 -10.93 -14.75 24.99
C ASN A 61 -9.78 -15.42 24.25
N ARG A 62 -8.80 -14.66 23.72
CA ARG A 62 -7.60 -15.20 23.06
C ARG A 62 -7.90 -16.04 21.81
N HIS A 63 -8.94 -15.72 21.05
CA HIS A 63 -9.20 -16.33 19.75
C HIS A 63 -8.53 -15.59 18.58
N VAL A 64 -7.85 -14.48 18.88
CA VAL A 64 -7.08 -13.70 17.90
C VAL A 64 -5.60 -13.82 18.24
N PHE A 65 -4.80 -14.23 17.27
CA PHE A 65 -3.34 -14.22 17.33
C PHE A 65 -2.82 -12.99 16.56
N PRO A 66 -2.46 -11.90 17.25
CA PRO A 66 -1.94 -10.69 16.61
C PRO A 66 -0.56 -10.91 15.99
N VAL A 67 -0.47 -10.68 14.68
CA VAL A 67 0.77 -10.49 13.92
C VAL A 67 0.93 -8.99 13.71
N LEU A 68 1.62 -8.33 14.64
CA LEU A 68 1.88 -6.89 14.64
C LEU A 68 3.00 -6.58 13.64
N ASP A 69 2.65 -5.92 12.53
CA ASP A 69 3.60 -5.61 11.46
C ASP A 69 4.07 -4.15 11.56
N GLY A 70 5.39 -3.95 11.65
CA GLY A 70 6.03 -2.65 11.47
C GLY A 70 6.17 -1.79 12.73
N LEU A 71 6.77 -2.29 13.83
CA LEU A 71 7.07 -1.43 15.00
C LEU A 71 7.91 -0.19 14.62
N ASP A 72 8.81 -0.33 13.66
CA ASP A 72 9.62 0.77 13.12
C ASP A 72 8.79 1.85 12.42
N GLU A 73 7.57 1.54 12.00
CA GLU A 73 6.63 2.49 11.39
C GLU A 73 5.95 3.39 12.42
N ILE A 74 5.97 3.02 13.72
CA ILE A 74 5.55 3.91 14.80
C ILE A 74 6.58 5.04 14.94
N ALA A 75 6.08 6.27 15.17
CA ALA A 75 6.94 7.42 15.44
C ALA A 75 7.98 7.11 16.53
N ALA A 76 9.26 7.42 16.28
CA ALA A 76 10.39 7.02 17.11
C ALA A 76 10.22 7.30 18.61
N LYS A 77 9.61 8.45 18.97
CA LYS A 77 9.30 8.83 20.36
C LYS A 77 8.33 7.88 21.07
N ASN A 78 7.45 7.21 20.33
CA ASN A 78 6.39 6.36 20.86
C ASN A 78 6.76 4.87 20.85
N ARG A 79 7.81 4.44 20.13
CA ARG A 79 8.21 3.03 19.99
C ARG A 79 8.50 2.35 21.34
N ALA A 80 9.19 3.04 22.25
CA ALA A 80 9.49 2.50 23.58
C ALA A 80 8.21 2.31 24.42
N THR A 81 7.25 3.23 24.30
CA THR A 81 5.94 3.09 24.94
C THR A 81 5.15 1.95 24.30
N ALA A 82 5.13 1.85 22.97
CA ALA A 82 4.51 0.74 22.25
C ALA A 82 5.03 -0.61 22.76
N LEU A 83 6.35 -0.77 22.89
CA LEU A 83 6.96 -2.00 23.37
C LEU A 83 6.54 -2.35 24.82
N ARG A 84 6.48 -1.35 25.71
CA ARG A 84 5.99 -1.54 27.08
C ARG A 84 4.53 -1.94 27.12
N GLU A 85 3.68 -1.30 26.32
CA GLU A 85 2.25 -1.60 26.26
C GLU A 85 1.99 -2.97 25.64
N ILE A 86 2.76 -3.38 24.62
CA ILE A 86 2.73 -4.76 24.10
C ILE A 86 3.11 -5.74 25.20
N SER A 87 4.23 -5.51 25.89
CA SER A 87 4.69 -6.37 26.99
C SER A 87 3.66 -6.47 28.14
N ARG A 88 2.93 -5.39 28.44
CA ARG A 88 1.86 -5.38 29.44
C ARG A 88 0.59 -6.10 28.98
N ALA A 89 0.27 -6.01 27.70
CA ALA A 89 -0.92 -6.60 27.10
C ALA A 89 -0.77 -8.12 26.89
N VAL A 90 0.44 -8.57 26.56
CA VAL A 90 0.82 -9.97 26.31
C VAL A 90 1.24 -10.61 27.64
N ARG A 91 0.25 -10.94 28.48
CA ARG A 91 0.46 -11.61 29.78
C ARG A 91 0.00 -13.06 29.71
N GLY A 92 0.79 -13.97 30.29
CA GLY A 92 0.37 -15.36 30.52
C GLY A 92 0.17 -16.19 29.25
N GLY A 93 1.14 -16.13 28.33
CA GLY A 93 1.19 -17.02 27.16
C GLY A 93 0.35 -16.58 25.95
N ASP A 94 -0.15 -15.34 25.92
CA ASP A 94 -0.82 -14.79 24.74
C ASP A 94 0.15 -14.84 23.53
N PRO A 95 -0.22 -15.49 22.40
CA PRO A 95 0.66 -15.53 21.23
C PRO A 95 0.71 -14.15 20.58
N VAL A 96 1.90 -13.69 20.23
CA VAL A 96 2.12 -12.45 19.47
C VAL A 96 3.32 -12.62 18.56
N VAL A 97 3.23 -12.09 17.35
CA VAL A 97 4.38 -11.87 16.47
C VAL A 97 4.52 -10.37 16.31
N LEU A 98 5.75 -9.89 16.42
CA LEU A 98 6.10 -8.48 16.20
C LEU A 98 7.20 -8.42 15.15
N THR A 99 6.95 -7.71 14.05
CA THR A 99 8.00 -7.38 13.08
C THR A 99 8.54 -5.98 13.36
N CYS A 100 9.85 -5.83 13.18
CA CYS A 100 10.54 -4.57 13.35
C CYS A 100 11.88 -4.65 12.60
N ARG A 101 12.36 -3.53 12.08
CA ARG A 101 13.77 -3.40 11.71
C ARG A 101 14.68 -3.55 12.93
N GLN A 102 15.87 -4.10 12.71
CA GLN A 102 16.77 -4.54 13.78
C GLN A 102 17.26 -3.37 14.67
N GLU A 103 17.69 -2.27 14.07
CA GLU A 103 18.27 -1.15 14.83
C GLU A 103 17.19 -0.39 15.60
N GLU A 104 16.03 -0.18 14.98
CA GLU A 104 14.86 0.44 15.60
C GLU A 104 14.33 -0.41 16.76
N TYR A 105 14.39 -1.74 16.65
CA TYR A 105 14.03 -2.65 17.75
C TYR A 105 15.01 -2.53 18.91
N ARG A 106 16.33 -2.55 18.62
CA ARG A 106 17.37 -2.40 19.66
C ARG A 106 17.24 -1.07 20.39
N GLU A 107 17.02 0.02 19.65
CA GLU A 107 16.79 1.35 20.21
C GLU A 107 15.53 1.38 21.10
N ALA A 108 14.43 0.78 20.64
CA ALA A 108 13.19 0.71 21.39
C ALA A 108 13.35 -0.11 22.69
N VAL A 109 14.03 -1.25 22.65
CA VAL A 109 14.32 -2.10 23.82
C VAL A 109 15.16 -1.34 24.84
N ALA A 110 16.23 -0.66 24.40
CA ALA A 110 17.11 0.11 25.26
C ALA A 110 16.33 1.23 25.98
N ARG A 111 15.46 1.95 25.27
CA ARG A 111 14.60 3.01 25.84
C ARG A 111 13.44 2.49 26.68
N ALA A 112 12.95 1.28 26.40
CA ALA A 112 11.86 0.68 27.16
C ALA A 112 12.32 0.15 28.53
N GLY A 113 13.62 -0.06 28.72
CA GLY A 113 14.21 -0.66 29.91
C GLY A 113 14.20 -2.19 29.89
N GLY A 114 13.99 -2.80 28.72
CA GLY A 114 13.93 -4.25 28.57
C GLY A 114 13.13 -4.70 27.34
N ALA A 115 13.40 -5.94 26.91
CA ALA A 115 12.64 -6.59 25.85
C ALA A 115 11.31 -7.17 26.38
N ILE A 116 10.43 -7.60 25.48
CA ILE A 116 9.27 -8.40 25.84
C ILE A 116 9.78 -9.73 26.43
N GLY A 117 9.27 -10.11 27.60
CA GLY A 117 9.68 -11.35 28.29
C GLY A 117 9.37 -12.60 27.46
N SER A 118 10.18 -13.65 27.63
CA SER A 118 9.99 -14.97 26.99
C SER A 118 9.77 -14.93 25.46
N THR A 119 10.43 -13.99 24.76
CA THR A 119 10.30 -13.82 23.31
C THR A 119 11.47 -14.44 22.57
N ALA A 120 11.19 -15.27 21.57
CA ALA A 120 12.19 -15.70 20.60
C ALA A 120 12.41 -14.57 19.57
N VAL A 121 13.67 -14.18 19.36
CA VAL A 121 14.03 -13.14 18.39
C VAL A 121 14.68 -13.80 17.17
N VAL A 122 14.07 -13.62 16.01
CA VAL A 122 14.58 -14.14 14.72
C VAL A 122 15.01 -12.95 13.87
N GLY A 123 16.30 -12.91 13.51
CA GLY A 123 16.86 -11.89 12.63
C GLY A 123 17.03 -12.42 11.20
N ALA A 124 16.67 -11.60 10.21
CA ALA A 124 17.04 -11.89 8.83
C ALA A 124 18.54 -11.68 8.64
N VAL A 125 19.18 -12.57 7.89
CA VAL A 125 20.59 -12.45 7.51
C VAL A 125 20.70 -12.06 6.03
N PRO A 126 21.76 -11.33 5.64
CA PRO A 126 22.00 -11.00 4.24
C PRO A 126 22.10 -12.27 3.37
N LEU A 127 21.60 -12.18 2.14
CA LEU A 127 21.71 -13.24 1.14
C LEU A 127 23.15 -13.35 0.66
N SER A 128 23.65 -14.58 0.54
CA SER A 128 24.96 -14.81 -0.06
C SER A 128 24.88 -14.72 -1.59
N PRO A 129 25.92 -14.20 -2.28
CA PRO A 129 25.90 -14.11 -3.74
C PRO A 129 25.64 -15.46 -4.45
N PRO A 130 26.17 -16.61 -4.01
CA PRO A 130 25.82 -17.90 -4.60
C PRO A 130 24.34 -18.26 -4.44
N LEU A 131 23.73 -17.96 -3.29
CA LEU A 131 22.30 -18.19 -3.07
C LEU A 131 21.44 -17.32 -4.01
N VAL A 132 21.86 -16.07 -4.23
CA VAL A 132 21.21 -15.16 -5.20
C VAL A 132 21.31 -15.73 -6.61
N ALA A 133 22.50 -16.16 -7.04
CA ALA A 133 22.70 -16.74 -8.37
C ALA A 133 21.80 -17.97 -8.59
N ASP A 134 21.74 -18.87 -7.62
CA ASP A 134 20.89 -20.05 -7.69
C ASP A 134 19.40 -19.71 -7.68
N HIS A 135 18.98 -18.71 -6.91
CA HIS A 135 17.60 -18.22 -6.93
C HIS A 135 17.22 -17.64 -8.29
N LEU A 136 18.03 -16.73 -8.84
CA LEU A 136 17.78 -16.10 -10.13
C LEU A 136 17.77 -17.14 -11.26
N ARG A 137 18.68 -18.12 -11.24
CA ARG A 137 18.69 -19.22 -12.22
C ARG A 137 17.38 -20.02 -12.24
N ARG A 138 16.71 -20.20 -11.09
CA ARG A 138 15.41 -20.89 -11.01
C ARG A 138 14.24 -20.01 -11.44
N CYS A 139 14.35 -18.69 -11.31
CA CYS A 139 13.26 -17.75 -11.59
C CYS A 139 13.28 -17.20 -13.02
N VAL A 140 14.43 -17.20 -13.70
CA VAL A 140 14.56 -16.71 -15.08
C VAL A 140 14.05 -17.77 -16.06
N PRO A 141 13.15 -17.42 -17.00
CA PRO A 141 12.70 -18.36 -18.03
C PRO A 141 13.87 -18.91 -18.87
N PRO A 142 13.81 -20.16 -19.35
CA PRO A 142 14.92 -20.78 -20.09
C PRO A 142 15.44 -19.96 -21.28
N GLY A 143 14.55 -19.30 -22.02
CA GLY A 143 14.92 -18.43 -23.15
C GLY A 143 15.65 -17.15 -22.75
N GLY A 144 15.53 -16.71 -21.49
CA GLY A 144 16.24 -15.54 -20.95
C GLY A 144 17.59 -15.88 -20.34
N LEU A 145 17.84 -17.14 -19.95
CA LEU A 145 19.05 -17.56 -19.24
C LEU A 145 20.37 -17.16 -19.93
N PRO A 146 20.52 -17.22 -21.27
CA PRO A 146 21.78 -16.83 -21.92
C PRO A 146 22.26 -15.43 -21.52
N ARG A 147 21.33 -14.45 -21.41
CA ARG A 147 21.61 -13.06 -21.01
C ARG A 147 22.03 -12.91 -19.56
N TRP A 148 21.65 -13.84 -18.70
CA TRP A 148 21.98 -13.81 -17.27
C TRP A 148 23.29 -14.55 -16.97
N THR A 149 23.89 -15.23 -17.96
CA THR A 149 24.99 -16.17 -17.72
C THR A 149 26.20 -15.50 -17.07
N ALA A 150 26.60 -14.30 -17.51
CA ALA A 150 27.79 -13.66 -16.96
C ALA A 150 27.54 -13.15 -15.54
N LEU A 151 26.43 -12.44 -15.29
CA LEU A 151 26.02 -12.04 -13.93
C LEU A 151 25.89 -13.23 -12.97
N LEU A 152 25.22 -14.31 -13.38
CA LEU A 152 25.06 -15.51 -12.55
C LEU A 152 26.41 -16.20 -12.29
N GLY A 153 27.26 -16.29 -13.31
CA GLY A 153 28.61 -16.85 -13.19
C GLY A 153 29.51 -16.00 -12.30
N HIS A 154 29.32 -14.68 -12.29
CA HIS A 154 30.01 -13.76 -11.41
C HIS A 154 29.57 -13.95 -9.95
N LEU A 155 28.26 -13.88 -9.66
CA LEU A 155 27.71 -14.06 -8.32
C LEU A 155 28.02 -15.45 -7.73
N ALA A 156 28.06 -16.50 -8.56
CA ALA A 156 28.42 -17.85 -8.13
C ALA A 156 29.85 -17.96 -7.58
N LYS A 157 30.77 -17.05 -7.96
CA LYS A 157 32.14 -16.99 -7.43
C LYS A 157 32.24 -16.34 -6.05
N ALA A 158 31.11 -15.94 -5.46
CA ALA A 158 31.03 -15.22 -4.19
C ALA A 158 31.92 -13.95 -4.14
N PRO A 159 31.75 -13.00 -5.09
CA PRO A 159 32.49 -11.75 -5.08
C PRO A 159 32.07 -10.89 -3.89
N SER A 160 32.90 -9.91 -3.54
CA SER A 160 32.65 -8.92 -2.48
C SER A 160 32.54 -7.51 -3.03
N ASP A 161 31.99 -7.36 -4.24
CA ASP A 161 31.87 -6.08 -4.94
C ASP A 161 30.50 -5.44 -4.77
N ALA A 162 30.26 -4.34 -5.51
CA ALA A 162 29.02 -3.57 -5.46
C ALA A 162 27.79 -4.43 -5.77
N VAL A 163 27.84 -5.28 -6.79
CA VAL A 163 26.71 -6.11 -7.22
C VAL A 163 26.39 -7.18 -6.17
N ALA A 164 27.42 -7.83 -5.62
CA ALA A 164 27.25 -8.78 -4.53
C ALA A 164 26.57 -8.12 -3.33
N SER A 165 27.05 -6.95 -2.93
CA SER A 165 26.54 -6.20 -1.77
C SER A 165 25.11 -5.72 -2.00
N ALA A 166 24.80 -5.16 -3.17
CA ALA A 166 23.44 -4.72 -3.53
C ALA A 166 22.46 -5.90 -3.62
N SER A 167 22.90 -7.06 -4.08
CA SER A 167 22.05 -8.25 -4.17
C SER A 167 21.79 -8.96 -2.83
N SER A 168 22.34 -8.45 -1.73
CA SER A 168 22.26 -9.08 -0.41
C SER A 168 20.87 -9.05 0.24
N THR A 169 19.92 -8.30 -0.32
CA THR A 169 18.54 -8.24 0.20
C THR A 169 17.53 -8.84 -0.79
N PRO A 170 16.47 -9.53 -0.31
CA PRO A 170 15.44 -10.08 -1.19
C PRO A 170 14.75 -9.04 -2.07
N LEU A 171 14.60 -7.80 -1.57
CA LEU A 171 14.04 -6.69 -2.35
C LEU A 171 14.88 -6.46 -3.60
N MET A 172 16.20 -6.26 -3.46
CA MET A 172 17.07 -5.98 -4.59
C MET A 172 17.10 -7.12 -5.61
N VAL A 173 17.11 -8.38 -5.15
CA VAL A 173 17.01 -9.55 -6.04
C VAL A 173 15.69 -9.55 -6.82
N SER A 174 14.58 -9.19 -6.16
CA SER A 174 13.27 -9.09 -6.82
C SER A 174 13.23 -7.97 -7.87
N LEU A 175 13.90 -6.84 -7.59
CA LEU A 175 14.02 -5.70 -8.51
C LEU A 175 14.88 -6.05 -9.71
N MET A 176 16.04 -6.68 -9.50
CA MET A 176 16.87 -7.19 -10.61
C MET A 176 16.04 -8.08 -11.54
N ARG A 177 15.29 -9.04 -10.97
CA ARG A 177 14.43 -9.92 -11.77
C ARG A 177 13.35 -9.14 -12.53
N ALA A 178 12.70 -8.18 -11.90
CA ALA A 178 11.62 -7.41 -12.53
C ALA A 178 12.16 -6.51 -13.65
N VAL A 179 13.20 -5.73 -13.39
CA VAL A 179 13.79 -4.76 -14.33
C VAL A 179 14.38 -5.47 -15.56
N TYR A 180 15.09 -6.58 -15.36
CA TYR A 180 15.72 -7.33 -16.45
C TYR A 180 14.83 -8.44 -17.04
N ALA A 181 13.57 -8.54 -16.62
CA ALA A 181 12.58 -9.34 -17.33
C ALA A 181 12.35 -8.81 -18.75
N ASN A 182 12.46 -7.50 -18.94
CA ASN A 182 12.41 -6.86 -20.25
C ASN A 182 13.59 -7.32 -21.14
N PRO A 183 13.34 -7.91 -22.32
CA PRO A 183 14.39 -8.34 -23.23
C PRO A 183 15.34 -7.25 -23.73
N GLY A 184 14.91 -5.98 -23.70
CA GLY A 184 15.70 -4.84 -24.17
C GLY A 184 16.75 -4.33 -23.17
N ARG A 185 16.82 -4.88 -21.95
CA ARG A 185 17.82 -4.50 -20.94
C ARG A 185 18.78 -5.64 -20.65
N ASP A 186 20.07 -5.39 -20.56
CA ASP A 186 21.06 -6.45 -20.30
C ASP A 186 21.44 -6.49 -18.81
N PRO A 187 21.24 -7.61 -18.08
CA PRO A 187 21.65 -7.72 -16.67
C PRO A 187 23.14 -7.48 -16.44
N ASP A 188 23.96 -7.75 -17.46
CA ASP A 188 25.41 -7.62 -17.36
C ASP A 188 25.86 -6.14 -17.21
N GLU A 189 24.97 -5.17 -17.47
CA GLU A 189 25.25 -3.76 -17.20
C GLU A 189 25.58 -3.51 -15.71
N LEU A 190 25.04 -4.32 -14.80
CA LEU A 190 25.33 -4.23 -13.37
C LEU A 190 26.80 -4.52 -13.06
N LEU A 191 27.51 -5.25 -13.92
CA LEU A 191 28.93 -5.54 -13.77
C LEU A 191 29.83 -4.38 -14.22
N ASP A 192 29.28 -3.31 -14.83
CA ASP A 192 30.05 -2.14 -15.24
C ASP A 192 30.38 -1.24 -14.05
N THR A 193 31.58 -1.43 -13.49
CA THR A 193 32.09 -0.67 -12.35
C THR A 193 32.28 0.82 -12.62
N ARG A 194 32.33 1.27 -13.89
CA ARG A 194 32.37 2.70 -14.22
C ARG A 194 31.00 3.35 -14.09
N ARG A 195 29.95 2.60 -14.40
CA ARG A 195 28.55 3.05 -14.28
C ARG A 195 28.02 2.86 -12.87
N PHE A 196 28.43 1.78 -12.21
CA PHE A 196 28.01 1.39 -10.87
C PHE A 196 29.23 1.20 -9.95
N PRO A 197 29.78 2.32 -9.42
CA PRO A 197 31.00 2.25 -8.62
C PRO A 197 30.79 1.63 -7.23
N ASP A 198 29.57 1.65 -6.70
CA ASP A 198 29.23 1.20 -5.36
C ASP A 198 27.83 0.57 -5.27
N GLN A 199 27.51 0.04 -4.09
CA GLN A 199 26.22 -0.59 -3.79
C GLN A 199 25.06 0.38 -4.00
N ASP A 200 25.19 1.62 -3.51
CA ASP A 200 24.13 2.62 -3.57
C ASP A 200 23.76 2.99 -5.01
N ALA A 201 24.75 3.05 -5.92
CA ALA A 201 24.50 3.29 -7.34
C ALA A 201 23.64 2.20 -7.99
N ILE A 202 23.87 0.94 -7.63
CA ILE A 202 23.06 -0.19 -8.11
C ILE A 202 21.67 -0.15 -7.47
N GLU A 203 21.60 0.11 -6.17
CA GLU A 203 20.32 0.17 -5.46
C GLU A 203 19.40 1.25 -6.01
N ASN A 204 19.92 2.48 -6.16
CA ASN A 204 19.19 3.60 -6.74
C ASN A 204 18.75 3.30 -8.17
N HIS A 205 19.63 2.72 -8.99
CA HIS A 205 19.28 2.35 -10.36
C HIS A 205 18.09 1.38 -10.45
N LEU A 206 18.09 0.35 -9.60
CA LEU A 206 17.02 -0.64 -9.56
C LEU A 206 15.72 -0.08 -8.97
N LEU A 207 15.82 0.80 -7.97
CA LEU A 207 14.68 1.50 -7.37
C LEU A 207 14.04 2.50 -8.35
N ASP A 208 14.84 3.29 -9.06
CA ASP A 208 14.38 4.23 -10.08
C ASP A 208 13.68 3.51 -11.24
N ALA A 209 14.04 2.25 -11.48
CA ALA A 209 13.43 1.43 -12.51
C ALA A 209 12.09 0.78 -12.08
N VAL A 210 11.66 0.88 -10.82
CA VAL A 210 10.42 0.23 -10.31
C VAL A 210 9.17 0.75 -11.01
N ILE A 211 8.89 2.05 -10.91
CA ILE A 211 7.69 2.66 -11.50
C ILE A 211 7.68 2.49 -13.03
N PRO A 212 8.80 2.74 -13.73
CA PRO A 212 8.90 2.48 -15.16
C PRO A 212 8.52 1.06 -15.55
N THR A 213 9.04 0.06 -14.82
CA THR A 213 8.84 -1.36 -15.13
C THR A 213 7.41 -1.80 -14.80
N ALA A 214 6.83 -1.30 -13.70
CA ALA A 214 5.49 -1.66 -13.26
C ALA A 214 4.38 -1.11 -14.17
N PHE A 215 4.64 0.01 -14.84
CA PHE A 215 3.69 0.69 -15.73
C PHE A 215 4.15 0.67 -17.20
N GLU A 216 4.90 -0.36 -17.63
CA GLU A 216 5.27 -0.53 -19.03
C GLU A 216 4.03 -0.65 -19.93
N ASP A 217 4.03 0.10 -21.03
CA ASP A 217 3.03 0.03 -22.08
C ASP A 217 3.23 -1.26 -22.90
N GLY A 218 2.65 -2.38 -22.44
CA GLY A 218 2.70 -3.67 -23.12
C GLY A 218 1.47 -4.52 -22.83
N PRO A 219 1.18 -5.60 -23.59
CA PRO A 219 0.04 -6.48 -23.34
C PRO A 219 0.19 -7.20 -21.99
N GLY A 220 -0.20 -6.53 -20.92
CA GLY A 220 -0.37 -7.11 -19.59
C GLY A 220 -1.28 -8.34 -19.60
N PHE A 221 -0.92 -9.29 -18.74
CA PHE A 221 -1.67 -10.51 -18.50
C PHE A 221 -3.11 -10.18 -18.09
N HIS A 222 -4.08 -10.59 -18.91
CA HIS A 222 -5.49 -10.60 -18.54
C HIS A 222 -5.76 -11.88 -17.75
N ASP A 223 -5.88 -11.76 -16.43
CA ASP A 223 -6.44 -12.82 -15.60
C ASP A 223 -7.94 -12.93 -15.92
N PRO A 224 -8.44 -14.06 -16.47
CA PRO A 224 -9.85 -14.23 -16.82
C PRO A 224 -10.80 -14.15 -15.61
N GLN A 225 -10.27 -14.35 -14.39
CA GLN A 225 -11.06 -14.28 -13.15
C GLN A 225 -11.08 -12.88 -12.52
N ARG A 226 -10.32 -11.92 -13.06
CA ARG A 226 -10.33 -10.54 -12.59
C ARG A 226 -10.89 -9.62 -13.66
N PRO A 227 -11.69 -8.60 -13.30
CA PRO A 227 -12.09 -7.58 -14.25
C PRO A 227 -10.84 -6.93 -14.86
N PRO A 228 -10.85 -6.59 -16.16
CA PRO A 228 -9.69 -6.00 -16.83
C PRO A 228 -9.22 -4.78 -16.04
N THR A 229 -7.99 -4.83 -15.53
CA THR A 229 -7.42 -3.72 -14.76
C THR A 229 -7.23 -2.53 -15.69
N ARG A 230 -7.68 -1.35 -15.23
CA ARG A 230 -7.51 -0.09 -15.95
C ARG A 230 -6.02 0.17 -16.09
N ARG A 231 -5.49 0.16 -17.33
CA ARG A 231 -4.10 0.53 -17.56
C ARG A 231 -3.96 2.04 -17.47
N TRP A 232 -2.97 2.46 -16.69
CA TRP A 232 -2.64 3.87 -16.53
C TRP A 232 -1.35 4.14 -17.30
N PRO A 233 -1.30 5.21 -18.10
CA PRO A 233 -0.06 5.67 -18.70
C PRO A 233 0.98 5.92 -17.61
N ARG A 234 2.23 5.54 -17.91
CA ARG A 234 3.36 5.66 -16.98
C ARG A 234 3.48 7.06 -16.38
N GLU A 235 3.34 8.11 -17.18
CA GLU A 235 3.48 9.50 -16.71
C GLU A 235 2.40 9.87 -15.68
N LYS A 236 1.19 9.31 -15.82
CA LYS A 236 0.11 9.52 -14.85
C LYS A 236 0.40 8.79 -13.55
N ALA A 237 0.88 7.55 -13.64
CA ALA A 237 1.26 6.76 -12.48
C ALA A 237 2.38 7.44 -11.69
N GLU A 238 3.45 7.88 -12.35
CA GLU A 238 4.56 8.62 -11.74
C GLU A 238 4.06 9.88 -11.02
N ARG A 239 3.22 10.68 -11.69
CA ARG A 239 2.65 11.90 -11.09
C ARG A 239 1.81 11.61 -9.85
N TRP A 240 0.94 10.60 -9.88
CA TRP A 240 0.07 10.28 -8.75
C TRP A 240 0.80 9.64 -7.58
N LEU A 241 1.75 8.74 -7.86
CA LEU A 241 2.57 8.14 -6.82
C LEU A 241 3.48 9.18 -6.16
N THR A 242 4.02 10.14 -6.92
CA THR A 242 4.74 11.28 -6.37
C THR A 242 3.84 12.13 -5.46
N PHE A 243 2.60 12.40 -5.89
CA PHE A 243 1.64 13.13 -5.08
C PHE A 243 1.29 12.38 -3.78
N LEU A 244 1.05 11.07 -3.86
CA LEU A 244 0.76 10.23 -2.70
C LEU A 244 1.95 10.19 -1.74
N ALA A 245 3.16 9.98 -2.25
CA ALA A 245 4.38 10.00 -1.45
C ALA A 245 4.56 11.33 -0.71
N GLY A 246 4.35 12.46 -1.39
CA GLY A 246 4.39 13.79 -0.77
C GLY A 246 3.31 13.98 0.31
N THR A 247 2.11 13.46 0.07
CA THR A 247 0.99 13.53 1.02
C THR A 247 1.27 12.72 2.28
N LEU A 248 1.67 11.45 2.14
CA LEU A 248 2.03 10.56 3.24
C LEU A 248 3.20 11.10 4.06
N THR A 249 4.21 11.66 3.38
CA THR A 249 5.36 12.32 4.03
C THR A 249 4.91 13.52 4.87
N THR A 250 3.99 14.34 4.34
CA THR A 250 3.46 15.50 5.05
C THR A 250 2.63 15.10 6.27
N MET A 251 1.79 14.07 6.12
CA MET A 251 0.97 13.51 7.19
C MET A 251 1.79 12.71 8.22
N ARG A 252 3.06 12.41 7.92
CA ARG A 252 3.95 11.56 8.74
C ARG A 252 3.31 10.20 9.05
N THR A 253 2.59 9.65 8.08
CA THR A 253 1.97 8.32 8.15
C THR A 253 2.50 7.47 7.01
N GLN A 254 2.65 6.17 7.28
CA GLN A 254 2.92 5.16 6.25
C GLN A 254 1.66 4.35 5.90
N ASP A 255 0.60 4.47 6.71
CA ASP A 255 -0.69 3.84 6.46
C ASP A 255 -1.52 4.70 5.49
N PHE A 256 -2.03 4.06 4.44
CA PHE A 256 -2.90 4.67 3.44
C PHE A 256 -4.25 3.98 3.43
N ALA A 257 -5.19 4.53 4.21
CA ALA A 257 -6.58 4.10 4.21
C ALA A 257 -7.28 4.64 2.94
N TRP A 258 -7.08 3.97 1.80
CA TRP A 258 -7.58 4.43 0.50
C TRP A 258 -9.11 4.62 0.45
N TRP A 259 -9.87 3.90 1.29
CA TRP A 259 -11.32 4.08 1.47
C TRP A 259 -11.70 5.36 2.24
N GLN A 260 -10.74 6.08 2.82
CA GLN A 260 -10.94 7.43 3.40
C GLN A 260 -10.72 8.54 2.36
N LEU A 261 -10.09 8.26 1.21
CA LEU A 261 -9.96 9.22 0.10
C LEU A 261 -11.29 9.85 -0.33
N PRO A 262 -12.43 9.12 -0.44
CA PRO A 262 -13.70 9.72 -0.80
C PRO A 262 -14.22 10.72 0.25
N ARG A 263 -13.76 10.62 1.50
CA ARG A 263 -14.20 11.47 2.62
C ARG A 263 -13.28 12.69 2.83
N GLU A 264 -12.01 12.57 2.51
CA GLU A 264 -11.02 13.65 2.69
C GLU A 264 -10.81 14.48 1.42
N ASN A 265 -11.08 13.91 0.23
CA ASN A 265 -10.89 14.57 -1.05
C ASN A 265 -12.20 14.94 -1.76
N THR A 266 -13.07 15.71 -1.11
CA THR A 266 -13.78 16.76 -1.84
C THR A 266 -12.84 17.95 -1.94
N PRO A 267 -12.09 18.17 -3.04
CA PRO A 267 -11.27 19.35 -3.14
C PRO A 267 -12.19 20.56 -3.05
N ALA A 268 -11.99 21.40 -2.03
CA ALA A 268 -12.62 22.72 -1.88
C ALA A 268 -12.40 23.65 -3.11
N ARG A 269 -11.67 23.18 -4.13
CA ARG A 269 -11.50 23.83 -5.43
C ARG A 269 -12.61 23.51 -6.45
N LEU A 270 -13.45 22.50 -6.24
CA LEU A 270 -14.61 22.23 -7.11
C LEU A 270 -15.86 23.06 -6.73
N SER A 271 -15.97 23.54 -5.49
CA SER A 271 -17.04 24.50 -5.10
C SER A 271 -16.81 25.91 -5.65
N ALA A 272 -15.56 26.26 -6.00
CA ALA A 272 -15.26 27.53 -6.66
C ALA A 272 -15.70 27.54 -8.14
N TRP A 273 -15.69 26.39 -8.81
CA TRP A 273 -16.11 26.29 -10.21
C TRP A 273 -17.63 26.24 -10.38
N SER A 274 -18.37 25.67 -9.43
CA SER A 274 -19.84 25.76 -9.43
C SER A 274 -20.32 27.20 -9.20
N GLY A 275 -19.60 27.99 -8.39
CA GLY A 275 -19.87 29.42 -8.21
C GLY A 275 -19.63 30.27 -9.46
N VAL A 276 -18.54 30.02 -10.20
CA VAL A 276 -18.22 30.79 -11.42
C VAL A 276 -19.13 30.42 -12.59
N VAL A 277 -19.51 29.15 -12.75
CA VAL A 277 -20.47 28.74 -13.79
C VAL A 277 -21.88 29.24 -13.47
N ALA A 278 -22.32 29.21 -12.21
CA ALA A 278 -23.62 29.76 -11.81
C ALA A 278 -23.69 31.28 -12.01
N LEU A 279 -22.60 32.02 -11.74
CA LEU A 279 -22.56 33.46 -11.96
C LEU A 279 -22.57 33.82 -13.46
N PHE A 280 -21.94 33.01 -14.32
CA PHE A 280 -21.93 33.19 -15.78
C PHE A 280 -23.30 32.91 -16.41
N TRP A 281 -24.05 31.91 -15.92
CA TRP A 281 -25.42 31.64 -16.36
C TRP A 281 -26.42 32.67 -15.84
N TRP A 282 -26.23 33.20 -14.63
CA TRP A 282 -27.10 34.24 -14.07
C TRP A 282 -26.96 35.57 -14.80
N THR A 283 -25.74 35.99 -15.14
CA THR A 283 -25.51 37.21 -15.95
C THR A 283 -26.02 37.06 -17.38
N ALA A 284 -25.87 35.87 -17.99
CA ALA A 284 -26.44 35.59 -19.32
C ALA A 284 -27.98 35.63 -19.33
N ALA A 285 -28.65 35.15 -18.28
CA ALA A 285 -30.11 35.20 -18.16
C ALA A 285 -30.66 36.62 -17.92
N VAL A 286 -29.94 37.47 -17.18
CA VAL A 286 -30.33 38.87 -16.94
C VAL A 286 -30.12 39.74 -18.18
N LEU A 287 -29.09 39.46 -18.98
CA LEU A 287 -28.86 40.17 -20.25
C LEU A 287 -29.82 39.72 -21.37
N ALA A 288 -30.30 38.48 -21.35
CA ALA A 288 -31.28 37.97 -22.32
C ALA A 288 -32.73 38.37 -22.02
N SER A 289 -33.04 38.84 -20.81
CA SER A 289 -34.38 39.29 -20.40
C SER A 289 -34.59 40.81 -20.46
N GLY A 290 -33.51 41.57 -20.69
CA GLY A 290 -33.52 43.04 -20.75
C GLY A 290 -33.50 43.59 -22.18
N GLY A 291 -34.48 43.23 -23.02
CA GLY A 291 -34.58 43.87 -24.33
C GLY A 291 -35.55 43.24 -25.30
N SER A 292 -36.83 43.59 -25.21
CA SER A 292 -37.57 44.11 -26.37
C SER A 292 -38.99 44.56 -25.98
N PRO A 293 -39.49 45.64 -26.62
CA PRO A 293 -40.72 46.33 -26.24
C PRO A 293 -41.97 45.56 -26.67
N ALA A 294 -43.05 45.79 -25.92
CA ALA A 294 -44.38 45.23 -26.17
C ALA A 294 -44.90 45.53 -27.59
N PRO A 295 -45.42 44.53 -28.32
CA PRO A 295 -46.33 44.76 -29.41
C PRO A 295 -47.78 44.69 -28.92
N THR A 296 -48.54 45.69 -29.36
CA THR A 296 -49.99 45.88 -29.25
C THR A 296 -50.81 44.64 -29.61
N GLN A 297 -51.80 44.32 -28.76
CA GLN A 297 -52.83 43.32 -29.03
C GLN A 297 -53.81 43.84 -30.10
N ASP A 298 -54.04 43.04 -31.14
CA ASP A 298 -55.24 43.09 -31.99
C ASP A 298 -55.86 41.68 -31.95
N PRO A 299 -57.15 41.50 -31.60
CA PRO A 299 -57.70 40.19 -31.30
C PRO A 299 -58.40 39.63 -32.54
N ARG A 300 -58.01 38.43 -32.98
CA ARG A 300 -58.88 37.57 -33.78
C ARG A 300 -58.31 36.15 -33.90
N TRP A 301 -59.22 35.19 -33.69
CA TRP A 301 -59.13 33.75 -33.95
C TRP A 301 -58.81 32.81 -32.78
N VAL A 302 -59.89 32.47 -32.06
CA VAL A 302 -60.49 31.12 -31.93
C VAL A 302 -59.57 29.94 -31.53
N SER A 303 -59.98 29.33 -30.42
CA SER A 303 -59.60 28.10 -29.72
C SER A 303 -59.81 26.81 -30.55
N PRO A 304 -59.82 25.56 -30.00
CA PRO A 304 -59.42 25.02 -28.68
C PRO A 304 -58.59 23.72 -28.79
N PHE A 305 -58.10 23.17 -27.67
CA PHE A 305 -58.06 21.73 -27.25
C PHE A 305 -57.03 21.61 -26.11
N SER A 306 -57.49 21.67 -24.85
CA SER A 306 -57.74 20.51 -23.95
C SER A 306 -56.45 19.77 -23.56
N VAL A 307 -55.85 19.97 -22.38
CA VAL A 307 -56.28 19.69 -20.98
C VAL A 307 -56.05 18.23 -20.53
N CYS A 308 -55.38 18.13 -19.37
CA CYS A 308 -55.28 17.05 -18.38
C CYS A 308 -54.36 15.85 -18.67
N CYS A 309 -53.25 15.68 -17.94
CA CYS A 309 -53.14 15.27 -16.51
C CYS A 309 -53.91 13.98 -16.21
N TRP A 310 -53.21 12.89 -15.89
CA TRP A 310 -53.62 11.95 -14.85
C TRP A 310 -52.39 11.31 -14.19
N SER A 311 -52.55 11.02 -12.91
CA SER A 311 -51.55 10.77 -11.87
C SER A 311 -51.47 9.28 -11.48
N PHE A 312 -50.29 8.87 -10.97
CA PHE A 312 -50.04 7.88 -9.88
C PHE A 312 -50.38 6.38 -10.14
N PRO A 313 -49.96 5.40 -9.29
CA PRO A 313 -48.58 5.03 -8.94
C PRO A 313 -48.38 3.49 -8.72
N GLN A 314 -47.17 3.11 -8.25
CA GLN A 314 -46.78 1.94 -7.44
C GLN A 314 -47.10 0.50 -7.88
N LEU A 315 -46.03 -0.30 -8.01
CA LEU A 315 -45.65 -1.35 -7.06
C LEU A 315 -44.12 -1.51 -7.05
#